data_AF-A0A6J5E4N4-F1
#
_entry.id   AF-A0A6J5E4N4-F1
#
_cell.length_a   1.000
_cell.length_b   1.000
_cell.length_c   1.000
_cell.angle_alpha   90.00
_cell.angle_beta   90.00
_cell.angle_gamma   90.00
#
_symmetry.space_group_name_H-M   'P 1'
#
loop_
_entity.id
_entity.type
_entity.pdbx_description
1 polymer ?
#
loop_
_entity_poly.entity_id
_entity_poly.type
_entity_poly.pdbx_seq_one_letter_code
_entity_poly.pdbx_strand_id
1 'polypeptide(L)'
;MQSTAHFQANVCGGDFQHVKECFETWKTQPLVYRRSQFMFEGKREVRRLAGGRVFDNGEVAHNVLVQTCQPRDPYALAAEIHDGERDLWLVMAAYDE
;
A
#
# COMPACT_ATOMS: atom_id res chain seq x y z
N MET A 1 -1.07 -22.30 12.63
CA MET A 1 0.20 -21.78 12.08
C MET A 1 -0.12 -20.40 11.52
N GLN A 2 0.09 -19.34 12.31
CA GLN A 2 0.00 -17.98 11.76
C GLN A 2 1.30 -17.78 10.99
N SER A 3 1.24 -17.91 9.67
CA SER A 3 2.28 -17.32 8.83
C SER A 3 2.21 -15.82 9.10
N THR A 4 3.19 -15.28 9.81
CA THR A 4 3.27 -13.85 10.14
C THR A 4 3.63 -13.11 8.86
N ALA A 5 2.62 -12.81 8.05
CA ALA A 5 2.83 -12.03 6.84
C ALA A 5 3.46 -10.68 7.19
N HIS A 6 4.50 -10.31 6.46
CA HIS A 6 5.12 -9.00 6.60
C HIS A 6 4.42 -7.99 5.68
N PHE A 7 4.08 -6.83 6.19
CA PHE A 7 3.41 -5.78 5.43
C PHE A 7 4.36 -4.61 5.15
N GLN A 8 4.39 -4.17 3.90
CA GLN A 8 5.01 -2.91 3.52
C GLN A 8 3.90 -1.91 3.22
N ALA A 9 4.04 -0.69 3.73
CA ALA A 9 3.08 0.38 3.48
C ALA A 9 3.78 1.72 3.22
N ASN A 10 3.19 2.55 2.36
CA ASN A 10 3.56 3.94 2.17
C ASN A 10 2.32 4.82 2.00
N VAL A 11 2.48 6.12 2.20
CA VAL A 11 1.41 7.11 2.02
C VAL A 11 1.84 8.19 1.03
N CYS A 12 0.93 8.60 0.16
CA CYS A 12 1.08 9.81 -0.65
C CYS A 12 -0.24 10.58 -0.70
N GLY A 13 -0.17 11.87 -1.05
CA GLY A 13 -1.35 12.68 -1.33
C GLY A 13 -1.66 12.75 -2.82
N GLY A 14 -2.79 13.38 -3.17
CA GLY A 14 -3.18 13.63 -4.55
C GLY A 14 -4.16 12.57 -5.08
N ASP A 15 -4.23 12.43 -6.41
CA ASP A 15 -5.13 11.48 -7.04
C ASP A 15 -4.48 10.10 -7.25
N PHE A 16 -5.29 9.12 -7.66
CA PHE A 16 -4.78 7.77 -7.89
C PHE A 16 -3.78 7.65 -9.06
N GLN A 17 -3.79 8.58 -10.02
CA GLN A 17 -2.79 8.58 -11.08
C GLN A 17 -1.43 8.93 -10.48
N HIS A 18 -1.39 9.91 -9.59
CA HIS A 18 -0.20 10.25 -8.82
C HIS A 18 0.27 9.08 -7.93
N VAL A 19 -0.65 8.33 -7.33
CA VAL A 19 -0.31 7.11 -6.56
C VAL A 19 0.48 6.11 -7.41
N LYS A 20 0.13 5.90 -8.68
CA LYS A 20 0.86 4.99 -9.57
C LYS A 20 2.28 5.49 -9.85
N GLU A 21 2.44 6.80 -10.05
CA GLU A 21 3.75 7.42 -10.28
C GLU A 21 4.65 7.34 -9.04
N CYS A 22 4.09 7.61 -7.86
CA CYS A 22 4.76 7.41 -6.59
C CYS A 22 5.16 5.93 -6.40
N PHE A 23 4.26 4.99 -6.72
CA PHE A 23 4.51 3.57 -6.57
C PHE A 23 5.70 3.08 -7.41
N GLU A 24 5.80 3.50 -8.67
CA GLU A 24 6.96 3.16 -9.50
C GLU A 24 8.25 3.80 -8.97
N THR A 25 8.16 4.99 -8.39
CA THR A 25 9.31 5.63 -7.73
C THR A 25 9.74 4.85 -6.50
N TRP A 26 8.80 4.45 -5.63
CA TRP A 26 9.08 3.68 -4.41
C TRP A 26 9.72 2.33 -4.71
N LYS A 27 9.36 1.68 -5.82
CA LYS A 27 9.98 0.43 -6.28
C LYS A 27 11.48 0.52 -6.53
N THR A 28 12.04 1.72 -6.65
CA THR A 28 13.48 1.95 -6.80
C THR A 28 14.15 2.37 -5.49
N GLN A 29 13.37 2.61 -4.43
CA GLN A 29 13.87 3.07 -3.15
C GLN A 29 14.17 1.89 -2.23
N PRO A 30 15.36 1.85 -1.60
CA PRO A 30 15.68 0.80 -0.65
C PRO A 30 14.83 0.96 0.63
N LEU A 31 14.48 -0.17 1.25
CA LEU A 31 13.81 -0.15 2.55
C LEU A 31 14.76 0.43 3.61
N VAL A 32 14.24 1.34 4.45
CA VAL A 32 15.01 2.00 5.53
C VAL A 32 15.66 0.98 6.47
N TYR A 33 14.95 -0.12 6.76
CA TYR A 33 15.40 -1.17 7.69
C TYR A 33 16.08 -2.37 6.99
N ARG A 34 16.03 -2.47 5.65
CA ARG A 34 16.72 -3.49 4.85
C ARG A 34 17.21 -2.91 3.53
N ARG A 35 18.44 -2.38 3.54
CA ARG A 35 19.02 -1.73 2.35
C ARG A 35 19.21 -2.65 1.13
N SER A 36 19.17 -3.97 1.31
CA SER A 36 19.30 -4.94 0.24
C SER A 36 17.98 -5.26 -0.48
N GLN A 37 16.86 -4.67 -0.05
CA GLN A 37 15.54 -4.89 -0.64
C GLN A 37 14.92 -3.55 -1.01
N PHE A 38 14.23 -3.53 -2.16
CA PHE A 38 13.46 -2.36 -2.59
C PHE A 38 12.03 -2.39 -2.04
N MET A 39 11.44 -1.21 -1.91
CA MET A 39 10.03 -1.11 -1.50
C MET A 39 9.12 -1.71 -2.56
N PHE A 40 8.09 -2.45 -2.15
CA PHE A 40 7.15 -3.11 -3.04
C PHE A 40 7.80 -4.04 -4.08
N GLU A 41 8.97 -4.60 -3.78
CA GLU A 41 9.69 -5.52 -4.66
C GLU A 41 8.78 -6.68 -5.09
N GLY A 42 8.85 -7.06 -6.37
CA GLY A 42 8.03 -8.12 -6.96
C GLY A 42 6.58 -7.76 -7.27
N LYS A 43 6.06 -6.63 -6.76
CA LYS A 43 4.71 -6.16 -7.08
C LYS A 43 4.74 -5.37 -8.40
N ARG A 44 3.86 -5.74 -9.32
CA ARG A 44 3.82 -5.23 -10.70
C ARG A 44 3.12 -3.89 -10.82
N GLU A 45 2.07 -3.69 -10.03
CA GLU A 45 1.20 -2.52 -10.10
C GLU A 45 0.56 -2.23 -8.74
N VAL A 46 -0.04 -1.06 -8.62
CA VAL A 46 -0.92 -0.69 -7.51
C VAL A 46 -2.36 -0.60 -8.00
N ARG A 47 -3.29 -1.16 -7.23
CA ARG A 47 -4.72 -1.16 -7.53
C ARG A 47 -5.49 -0.48 -6.42
N ARG A 48 -6.60 0.20 -6.76
CA ARG A 48 -7.52 0.71 -5.74
C ARG A 48 -8.14 -0.46 -5.01
N LEU A 49 -8.35 -0.30 -3.70
CA LEU A 49 -9.17 -1.21 -2.93
C LEU A 49 -10.57 -1.30 -3.56
N ALA A 50 -11.05 -2.53 -3.77
CA ALA A 50 -12.32 -2.77 -4.44
C ALA A 50 -13.48 -2.05 -3.71
N GLY A 51 -14.43 -1.53 -4.50
CA GLY A 51 -15.61 -0.85 -3.97
C GLY A 51 -15.50 0.68 -3.85
N GLY A 52 -14.37 1.29 -4.26
CA GLY A 52 -14.22 2.75 -4.30
C GLY A 52 -14.45 3.43 -2.95
N ARG A 53 -14.16 2.71 -1.86
CA ARG A 53 -14.42 3.17 -0.51
C ARG A 53 -13.39 4.23 -0.12
N VAL A 54 -13.90 5.41 0.23
CA VAL A 54 -13.13 6.48 0.87
C VAL A 54 -13.27 6.30 2.38
N PHE A 55 -12.14 6.30 3.07
CA PHE A 55 -12.07 6.20 4.52
C PHE A 55 -11.87 7.57 5.13
N ASP A 56 -12.55 7.86 6.23
CA ASP A 56 -12.37 9.03 7.07
C ASP A 56 -11.26 8.85 8.12
N ASN A 57 -10.71 7.64 8.24
CA ASN A 57 -9.71 7.29 9.25
C ASN A 57 -8.63 6.36 8.66
N GLY A 58 -7.37 6.76 8.80
CA GLY A 58 -6.21 5.99 8.37
C GLY A 58 -6.03 4.65 9.09
N GLU A 59 -6.42 4.53 10.35
CA GLU A 59 -6.39 3.26 11.09
C GLU A 59 -7.40 2.25 10.52
N VAL A 60 -8.59 2.73 10.15
CA VAL A 60 -9.62 1.87 9.52
C VAL A 60 -9.14 1.41 8.15
N ALA A 61 -8.61 2.33 7.33
CA ALA A 61 -8.02 2.00 6.04
C ALA A 61 -6.88 0.98 6.17
N HIS A 62 -5.99 1.17 7.15
CA HIS A 62 -4.89 0.26 7.44
C HIS A 62 -5.39 -1.15 7.79
N ASN A 63 -6.34 -1.25 8.72
CA ASN A 63 -6.89 -2.55 9.15
C ASN A 63 -7.57 -3.30 7.99
N VAL A 64 -8.29 -2.58 7.12
CA VAL A 64 -8.91 -3.19 5.93
C VAL A 64 -7.85 -3.68 4.95
N LEU A 65 -6.80 -2.91 4.71
CA LEU A 65 -5.70 -3.34 3.84
C LEU A 65 -4.98 -4.57 4.39
N VAL A 66 -4.72 -4.63 5.70
CA VAL A 66 -4.11 -5.81 6.35
C VAL A 66 -4.97 -7.07 6.15
N GLN A 67 -6.30 -6.93 6.20
CA GLN A 67 -7.22 -8.05 5.98
C GLN A 67 -7.37 -8.45 4.51
N THR A 68 -7.06 -7.55 3.57
CA THR A 68 -7.31 -7.76 2.14
C THR A 68 -6.04 -8.17 1.38
N CYS A 69 -4.90 -7.57 1.71
CA CYS A 69 -3.62 -7.85 1.04
C CYS A 69 -3.19 -9.29 1.27
N GLN A 70 -2.87 -10.02 0.19
CA GLN A 70 -2.31 -11.36 0.27
C GLN A 70 -0.84 -11.38 -0.14
N PRO A 71 0.03 -12.16 0.53
CA PRO A 71 1.44 -12.30 0.18
C PRO A 71 1.70 -12.58 -1.31
N ARG A 72 0.85 -13.43 -1.89
CA ARG A 72 0.96 -13.90 -3.27
C ARG A 72 0.35 -12.95 -4.31
N ASP A 73 -0.28 -11.86 -3.88
CA ASP A 73 -0.82 -10.89 -4.82
C ASP A 73 0.32 -10.26 -5.64
N PRO A 74 0.21 -10.19 -6.98
CA PRO A 74 1.20 -9.54 -7.82
C PRO A 74 1.06 -8.01 -7.81
N TYR A 75 0.19 -7.45 -6.96
CA TYR A 75 -0.10 -6.02 -6.87
C TYR A 75 -0.12 -5.54 -5.42
N ALA A 76 0.05 -4.24 -5.23
CA ALA A 76 -0.27 -3.54 -3.99
C ALA A 76 -1.71 -3.01 -4.03
N LEU A 77 -2.31 -2.79 -2.87
CA LEU A 77 -3.63 -2.18 -2.73
C LEU A 77 -3.51 -0.77 -2.17
N ALA A 78 -4.27 0.17 -2.73
CA ALA A 78 -4.35 1.55 -2.31
C ALA A 78 -5.76 1.86 -1.76
N ALA A 79 -5.82 2.35 -0.53
CA ALA A 79 -7.04 2.86 0.09
C ALA A 79 -7.01 4.38 0.12
N GLU A 80 -8.11 5.01 -0.31
CA GLU A 80 -8.30 6.46 -0.28
C GLU A 80 -8.74 6.88 1.12
N ILE A 81 -8.08 7.88 1.68
CA ILE A 81 -8.35 8.45 2.99
C ILE A 81 -8.63 9.94 2.80
N HIS A 82 -9.77 10.40 3.27
CA HIS A 82 -10.17 11.80 3.22
C HIS A 82 -10.31 12.34 4.64
N ASP A 83 -9.31 13.09 5.09
CA ASP A 83 -9.26 13.68 6.44
C ASP A 83 -9.83 15.12 6.46
N GLY A 84 -10.74 15.44 5.54
CA GLY A 84 -11.40 16.75 5.44
C GLY A 84 -10.59 17.89 4.82
N GLU A 85 -9.25 17.82 4.84
CA GLU A 85 -8.37 18.84 4.22
C GLU A 85 -7.59 18.33 3.01
N ARG A 86 -7.27 17.02 2.94
CA ARG A 86 -6.44 16.43 1.88
C ARG A 86 -6.85 15.00 1.58
N ASP A 87 -6.85 14.67 0.29
CA ASP A 87 -6.93 13.29 -0.17
C ASP A 87 -5.56 12.63 -0.01
N LEU A 88 -5.53 11.59 0.82
CA LEU A 88 -4.38 10.75 1.08
C LEU A 88 -4.65 9.34 0.58
N TRP A 89 -3.61 8.63 0.21
CA TRP A 89 -3.68 7.25 -0.24
C TRP A 89 -2.71 6.41 0.57
N LEU A 90 -3.24 5.43 1.28
CA LEU A 90 -2.44 4.40 1.94
C LEU A 90 -2.26 3.23 0.98
N VAL A 91 -1.02 2.97 0.58
CA VAL A 91 -0.65 1.85 -0.29
C VAL A 91 -0.01 0.77 0.55
N MET A 92 -0.47 -0.47 0.42
CA MET A 92 0.03 -1.62 1.18
C MET A 92 0.21 -2.85 0.30
N ALA A 93 1.21 -3.66 0.64
CA ALA A 93 1.39 -5.00 0.11
C ALA A 93 1.83 -5.97 1.21
N ALA A 94 1.37 -7.21 1.13
CA ALA A 94 1.78 -8.29 2.00
C ALA A 94 2.86 -9.15 1.34
N TYR A 95 3.66 -9.80 2.19
CA TYR A 95 4.77 -10.69 1.83
C TYR A 95 4.78 -11.90 2.78
N ASP A 96 5.20 -13.05 2.26
CA ASP A 96 5.52 -14.21 3.09
C ASP A 96 6.86 -13.93 3.79
N GLU A 97 7.00 -14.37 5.05
CA GLU A 97 8.27 -14.31 5.80
C GLU A 97 9.30 -15.34 5.32
#